data_AF-A0A101SLV3-F1
#
_entry.id   AF-A0A101SLV3-F1
#
_cell.length_a   1.000
_cell.length_b   1.000
_cell.length_c   1.000
_cell.angle_alpha   90.00
_cell.angle_beta   90.00
_cell.angle_gamma   90.00
#
_symmetry.space_group_name_H-M   'P 1'
#
loop_
_entity.id
_entity.type
_entity.pdbx_description
1 polymer ?
#
loop_
_entity_poly.entity_id
_entity_poly.type
_entity_poly.pdbx_seq_one_letter_code
_entity_poly.pdbx_strand_id
1 'polypeptide(L)'
;MDTEIVAIAGSPARPAHLVVRLPDGTLAQTAQLDSSQRAAVGRALAAGVREALPGGGHRVVTPLLAEVEVGTTRHRTVRFVRLREDLGPAEPGPSG
;
A
#
# COMPACT_ATOMS: atom_id res chain seq x y z
N MET A 1 -1.33 -10.22 6.94
CA MET A 1 -0.01 -9.70 7.36
C MET A 1 -0.01 -8.20 7.15
N ASP A 2 0.72 -7.45 7.96
CA ASP A 2 0.80 -6.00 7.83
C ASP A 2 2.07 -5.60 7.05
N THR A 3 1.93 -4.66 6.13
CA THR A 3 2.97 -4.26 5.17
C THR A 3 2.84 -2.78 4.83
N GLU A 4 3.95 -2.13 4.50
CA GLU A 4 3.95 -0.72 4.14
C GLU A 4 3.56 -0.51 2.67
N ILE A 5 2.65 0.42 2.40
CA ILE A 5 2.35 0.90 1.06
C ILE A 5 3.42 1.92 0.67
N VAL A 6 4.21 1.60 -0.36
CA VAL A 6 5.29 2.47 -0.83
C VAL A 6 4.92 3.25 -2.11
N ALA A 7 4.00 2.71 -2.90
CA ALA A 7 3.50 3.36 -4.11
C ALA A 7 2.10 2.88 -4.48
N ILE A 8 1.46 3.61 -5.38
CA ILE A 8 0.22 3.22 -6.04
C ILE A 8 0.38 3.25 -7.56
N ALA A 9 -0.41 2.42 -8.24
CA ALA A 9 -0.58 2.48 -9.68
C ALA A 9 -1.96 3.03 -10.03
N GLY A 10 -2.00 3.94 -11.01
CA GLY A 10 -3.22 4.62 -11.44
C GLY A 10 -3.51 5.89 -10.64
N SER A 11 -4.72 6.43 -10.80
CA SER A 11 -5.05 7.74 -10.30
C SER A 11 -5.05 7.82 -8.76
N PRO A 12 -4.54 8.91 -8.17
CA PRO A 12 -4.49 9.08 -6.73
C PRO A 12 -5.87 9.07 -6.06
N ALA A 13 -6.89 9.60 -6.73
CA ALA A 13 -8.26 9.56 -6.21
C ALA A 13 -8.89 8.15 -6.24
N ARG A 14 -8.40 7.27 -7.13
CA ARG A 14 -8.91 5.90 -7.34
C ARG A 14 -7.77 4.98 -7.78
N PRO A 15 -6.89 4.56 -6.86
CA PRO A 15 -5.76 3.70 -7.20
C PRO A 15 -6.26 2.36 -7.70
N ALA A 16 -5.65 1.81 -8.75
CA ALA A 16 -6.04 0.49 -9.28
C ALA A 16 -5.31 -0.64 -8.55
N HIS A 17 -4.04 -0.43 -8.21
CA HIS A 17 -3.19 -1.36 -7.49
C HIS A 17 -2.34 -0.63 -6.45
N LEU A 18 -1.90 -1.38 -5.44
CA LEU A 18 -0.94 -0.94 -4.46
C LEU A 18 0.40 -1.65 -4.69
N VAL A 19 1.49 -0.93 -4.42
CA VAL A 19 2.82 -1.53 -4.29
C VAL A 19 3.15 -1.51 -2.80
N VAL A 20 3.39 -2.69 -2.25
CA VAL A 20 3.67 -2.88 -0.83
C VAL A 20 5.06 -3.46 -0.62
N ARG A 21 5.70 -3.10 0.49
CA ARG A 21 6.98 -3.67 0.93
C ARG A 21 6.72 -4.78 1.94
N LEU A 22 6.87 -6.02 1.48
CA LEU A 22 6.73 -7.21 2.30
C LEU A 22 7.84 -7.27 3.38
N PRO A 23 7.66 -8.04 4.47
CA PRO A 23 8.63 -8.09 5.57
C PRO A 23 10.01 -8.65 5.16
N ASP A 24 10.09 -9.41 4.08
CA ASP A 24 11.34 -9.84 3.44
C ASP A 24 12.05 -8.72 2.66
N GLY A 25 11.53 -7.48 2.69
CA GLY A 25 12.04 -6.32 1.96
C GLY A 25 11.59 -6.26 0.50
N THR A 26 11.01 -7.35 -0.02
CA THR A 26 10.49 -7.48 -1.38
C THR A 26 9.35 -6.50 -1.65
N LEU A 27 9.41 -5.80 -2.79
CA LEU A 27 8.28 -5.02 -3.30
C LEU A 27 7.34 -5.94 -4.08
N ALA A 28 6.06 -5.90 -3.74
CA ALA A 28 5.03 -6.66 -4.43
C ALA A 28 3.85 -5.77 -4.81
N GLN A 29 3.33 -5.97 -6.01
CA GLN A 29 2.09 -5.35 -6.44
C GLN A 29 0.90 -6.20 -6.00
N THR A 30 -0.14 -5.54 -5.47
CA THR A 30 -1.37 -6.22 -5.10
C THR A 30 -2.20 -6.56 -6.33
N ALA A 31 -3.07 -7.56 -6.17
CA ALA A 31 -4.22 -7.73 -7.02
C ALA A 31 -5.01 -6.41 -7.14
N GLN A 32 -5.76 -6.29 -8.25
CA GLN A 32 -6.54 -5.10 -8.51
C GLN A 32 -7.54 -4.86 -7.38
N LEU A 33 -7.56 -3.62 -6.87
CA LEU A 33 -8.49 -3.22 -5.82
C LEU A 33 -9.93 -3.19 -6.35
N ASP A 34 -10.88 -3.61 -5.52
CA ASP A 34 -12.31 -3.42 -5.78
C ASP A 34 -12.76 -1.98 -5.49
N SER A 35 -13.95 -1.60 -5.96
CA SER A 35 -14.47 -0.23 -5.87
C SER A 35 -14.50 0.34 -4.44
N SER A 36 -14.78 -0.48 -3.42
CA SER A 36 -14.81 -0.05 -2.02
C SER A 36 -13.39 0.22 -1.52
N GLN A 37 -12.48 -0.71 -1.80
CA GLN A 37 -11.06 -0.58 -1.46
C GLN A 37 -10.44 0.65 -2.12
N ARG A 38 -10.74 0.91 -3.41
CA ARG A 38 -10.26 2.10 -4.11
C ARG A 38 -10.68 3.39 -3.42
N ALA A 39 -11.92 3.46 -2.95
CA ALA A 39 -12.44 4.65 -2.28
C ALA A 39 -11.78 4.86 -0.90
N ALA A 40 -11.62 3.80 -0.11
CA ALA A 40 -10.96 3.87 1.20
C ALA A 40 -9.50 4.31 1.06
N VAL A 41 -8.75 3.65 0.17
CA VAL A 41 -7.35 3.98 -0.11
C VAL A 41 -7.21 5.38 -0.69
N GLY A 42 -8.08 5.77 -1.63
CA GLY A 42 -8.08 7.10 -2.22
C GLY A 42 -8.24 8.22 -1.19
N ARG A 43 -9.08 8.01 -0.17
CA ARG A 43 -9.28 8.95 0.95
C ARG A 43 -8.05 9.02 1.85
N ALA A 44 -7.51 7.89 2.29
CA ALA A 44 -6.33 7.86 3.15
C ALA A 44 -5.11 8.53 2.48
N LEU A 45 -4.92 8.27 1.18
CA LEU A 45 -3.85 8.87 0.43
C LEU A 45 -4.10 10.34 0.03
N ALA A 46 -5.33 10.86 0.14
CA ALA A 46 -5.57 12.29 -0.07
C ALA A 46 -4.94 13.14 1.05
N ALA A 47 -4.72 12.54 2.23
CA ALA A 47 -4.06 13.18 3.36
C ALA A 47 -2.52 13.08 3.31
N GLY A 48 -1.96 12.17 2.50
CA GLY A 48 -0.51 11.95 2.36
C GLY A 48 0.06 12.66 1.13
N VAL A 49 1.19 13.34 1.28
CA VAL A 49 1.89 13.98 0.16
C VAL A 49 2.33 12.91 -0.85
N ARG A 50 2.22 13.22 -2.15
CA ARG A 50 2.42 12.24 -3.23
C ARG A 50 3.42 12.78 -4.23
N GLU A 51 4.41 11.97 -4.57
CA GLU A 51 5.33 12.27 -5.66
C GLU A 51 4.92 11.44 -6.88
N ALA A 52 4.70 12.10 -8.02
CA ALA A 52 4.42 11.39 -9.27
C ALA A 52 5.69 10.68 -9.75
N LEU A 53 5.58 9.40 -10.03
CA LEU A 53 6.68 8.60 -10.56
C LEU A 53 6.64 8.59 -12.10
N PRO A 54 7.81 8.62 -12.76
CA PRO A 54 7.89 8.36 -14.19
C PRO A 54 7.32 6.96 -14.48
N GLY A 55 6.32 6.88 -15.36
CA GLY A 55 5.58 5.64 -15.64
C GLY A 55 4.13 5.60 -15.12
N GLY A 56 3.62 6.70 -14.56
CA GLY A 56 2.19 6.84 -14.22
C GLY A 56 1.77 6.25 -12.87
N GLY A 57 2.74 5.96 -12.00
CA GLY A 57 2.52 5.64 -10.60
C GLY A 57 2.67 6.87 -9.69
N HIS A 58 2.29 6.74 -8.43
CA HIS A 58 2.57 7.75 -7.41
C HIS A 58 3.23 7.11 -6.20
N ARG A 59 4.34 7.67 -5.76
CA ARG A 59 5.00 7.28 -4.51
C ARG A 59 4.21 7.81 -3.32
N VAL A 60 4.07 6.97 -2.32
CA VAL A 60 3.46 7.32 -1.05
C VAL A 60 4.58 7.78 -0.12
N VAL A 61 4.59 9.04 0.29
CA VAL A 61 5.66 9.58 1.17
C VAL A 61 5.30 9.51 2.65
N THR A 62 4.00 9.46 2.96
CA THR A 62 3.51 9.23 4.32
C THR A 62 3.33 7.73 4.52
N PRO A 63 4.10 7.07 5.41
CA PRO A 63 4.03 5.63 5.57
C PRO A 63 2.62 5.22 5.99
N LEU A 64 1.98 4.43 5.14
CA LEU A 64 0.66 3.87 5.36
C LEU A 64 0.78 2.36 5.43
N LEU A 65 0.22 1.77 6.47
CA LEU A 65 0.20 0.32 6.63
C LEU A 65 -1.06 -0.26 6.00
N ALA A 66 -0.89 -1.37 5.30
CA ALA A 66 -1.95 -2.18 4.74
C ALA A 66 -1.86 -3.58 5.31
N GLU A 67 -3.02 -4.14 5.61
CA GLU A 67 -3.15 -5.57 5.79
C GLU A 67 -3.30 -6.23 4.43
N VAL A 68 -2.44 -7.20 4.15
CA VAL A 68 -2.45 -8.01 2.94
C VAL A 68 -2.49 -9.49 3.25
N GLU A 69 -3.10 -10.25 2.35
CA GLU A 69 -3.08 -11.71 2.34
C GLU A 69 -2.17 -12.17 1.19
N VAL A 70 -1.25 -13.08 1.46
CA VAL A 70 -0.32 -13.61 0.46
C VAL A 70 -0.70 -15.05 0.16
N GLY A 71 -1.24 -15.29 -1.03
CA GLY A 71 -1.52 -16.62 -1.55
C GLY A 71 -0.29 -17.18 -2.29
N THR A 72 0.01 -18.47 -2.08
CA THR A 72 1.21 -19.14 -2.61
C THR A 72 0.91 -20.31 -3.54
N THR A 73 -0.33 -20.48 -4.00
CA THR A 73 -0.81 -21.70 -4.67
C THR A 73 -0.11 -22.04 -5.99
N ARG A 74 0.40 -21.05 -6.74
CA ARG A 74 1.22 -21.27 -7.96
C ARG A 74 1.99 -20.02 -8.40
N HIS A 75 1.41 -18.86 -8.18
CA HIS A 75 2.05 -17.55 -8.30
C HIS A 75 1.87 -16.83 -6.96
N ARG A 76 2.85 -16.04 -6.51
CA ARG A 76 2.73 -15.23 -5.30
C ARG A 76 1.71 -14.12 -5.59
N THR A 77 0.48 -14.29 -5.11
CA THR A 77 -0.58 -13.29 -5.26
C THR A 77 -0.72 -12.55 -3.94
N VAL A 78 -0.55 -11.23 -3.97
CA VAL A 78 -0.77 -10.38 -2.80
C VAL A 78 -2.13 -9.72 -2.93
N ARG A 79 -3.03 -9.97 -1.99
CA ARG A 79 -4.37 -9.39 -1.95
C ARG A 79 -4.43 -8.34 -0.85
N PHE A 80 -4.88 -7.14 -1.20
CA PHE A 80 -5.19 -6.11 -0.22
C PHE A 80 -6.46 -6.49 0.56
N VAL A 81 -6.38 -6.38 1.89
CA VAL A 81 -7.50 -6.66 2.79
C VAL A 81 -8.09 -5.33 3.28
N ARG A 82 -7.29 -4.52 3.97
CA ARG A 82 -7.71 -3.21 4.52
C ARG A 82 -6.52 -2.31 4.85
N LEU A 83 -6.77 -1.04 5.07
CA LEU A 83 -5.79 -0.13 5.67
C LEU A 83 -5.68 -0.39 7.17
N ARG A 84 -4.47 -0.22 7.72
CA ARG A 84 -4.20 -0.23 9.15
C ARG A 84 -3.96 1.22 9.58
N GLU A 85 -5.05 1.96 9.72
CA GLU A 85 -5.03 3.36 10.18
C GLU A 85 -4.72 3.48 11.69
N ASP A 86 -4.91 2.39 12.43
CA ASP A 86 -4.70 2.28 13.88
C ASP A 86 -3.23 2.09 14.27
N LEU A 87 -2.44 1.46 13.40
CA LEU A 87 -0.99 1.53 13.51
C LEU A 87 -0.56 2.81 12.80
N GLY A 88 -0.36 3.88 13.56
CA GLY A 88 0.33 5.07 13.07
C GLY A 88 1.67 4.73 12.40
N PRO A 89 2.30 5.70 11.69
CA PRO A 89 3.59 5.47 11.02
C PRO A 89 4.52 4.77 12.01
N ALA A 90 5.09 3.63 11.61
CA ALA A 90 5.91 2.79 12.49
C ALA A 90 6.93 3.69 13.19
N GLU A 91 6.70 3.98 14.46
CA GLU A 91 7.61 4.82 15.21
C GLU A 91 8.99 4.13 15.15
N PRO A 92 10.07 4.85 14.81
CA PRO A 92 11.40 4.28 14.90
C PRO A 92 11.54 3.82 16.36
N GLY A 93 11.63 2.51 16.55
CA GLY A 93 11.75 1.92 17.89
C GLY A 93 12.84 2.62 18.68
N PRO A 94 12.69 2.73 20.01
CA PRO A 94 13.57 3.56 20.83
C PRO A 94 15.02 3.15 20.58
N SER A 95 15.82 4.10 20.11
CA SER A 95 17.27 3.95 20.07
C SER A 95 17.73 3.82 21.53
N GLY A 96 18.02 2.58 21.94
CA GLY A 96 18.67 2.29 23.21
C GLY A 96 20.14 2.68 23.21
#